data_AF-W2TY08-F1
#
_entry.id   AF-W2TY08-F1
#
_cell.length_a   1.000
_cell.length_b   1.000
_cell.length_c   1.000
_cell.angle_alpha   90.00
_cell.angle_beta   90.00
_cell.angle_gamma   90.00
#
_symmetry.space_group_name_H-M   'P 1'
#
loop_
_entity.id
_entity.type
_entity.pdbx_description
1 polymer ?
#
loop_
_entity_poly.entity_id
_entity_poly.type
_entity_poly.pdbx_seq_one_letter_code
_entity_poly.pdbx_strand_id
1 'polypeptide(L)'
;DWLEGKLNWNECEAPPVKKPKNHSTIQAADSVKEHDAWMWRCLFSPWIAVRAAAAKIIVAVAAQPGHLGTAVSVILRGLPIASVVPAAMTDHFFRAAHTITSGGPNIKARLYSEGLHVWLIKVIYKECKRMHEEEQQETSMDHSFGTLLRSYVELLCLLLTGGGIESMKLKAARDHILVPLLQSTIFLKRVLLRRTRAVEASRCSLERLLRRVSAKDPLTLMRAAVQSLDAIDDLNTQAHIVSVILDVLNPEQKEEEDFHIQIEKDPAQEDFLQGRMTGNPYKSTDVGLGPLMRDIKNKICRDTEMIALMEDDNGME
;
A
#
# COMPACT_ATOMS: atom_id res chain seq x y z
N ASP A 1 -9.34 24.49 10.74
CA ASP A 1 -9.90 23.70 9.65
C ASP A 1 -8.79 23.11 8.75
N TRP A 2 -8.75 21.79 8.61
CA TRP A 2 -7.80 21.10 7.72
C TRP A 2 -8.28 21.05 6.26
N LEU A 3 -9.56 21.36 6.00
CA LEU A 3 -10.07 21.67 4.67
C LEU A 3 -9.40 22.95 4.15
N GLU A 4 -9.25 23.97 4.99
CA GLU A 4 -8.53 25.22 4.70
C GLU A 4 -6.99 25.10 4.68
N GLY A 5 -6.41 23.92 4.96
CA GLY A 5 -4.96 23.69 4.90
C GLY A 5 -4.16 24.11 6.13
N LYS A 6 -4.80 24.37 7.29
CA LYS A 6 -4.12 24.73 8.55
C LYS A 6 -3.47 23.52 9.28
N LEU A 7 -2.85 22.60 8.56
CA LEU A 7 -1.87 21.69 9.14
C LEU A 7 -0.49 22.25 8.79
N ASN A 8 0.19 22.79 9.80
CA ASN A 8 1.49 23.43 9.64
C ASN A 8 2.56 22.37 9.34
N TRP A 9 2.72 22.02 8.06
CA TRP A 9 3.70 21.07 7.54
C TRP A 9 4.91 21.78 6.88
N ASN A 10 5.23 23.00 7.31
CA ASN A 10 6.23 23.87 6.68
C ASN A 10 7.68 23.34 6.65
N GLU A 11 7.97 22.17 7.22
CA GLU A 11 9.34 21.63 7.34
C GLU A 11 9.68 20.48 6.38
N CYS A 12 8.82 20.11 5.42
CA CYS A 12 8.99 18.84 4.71
C CYS A 12 8.86 18.95 3.18
N GLU A 13 9.90 19.48 2.53
CA GLU A 13 10.11 19.32 1.08
C GLU A 13 10.98 18.09 0.73
N ALA A 14 11.67 17.49 1.70
CA ALA A 14 12.50 16.30 1.49
C ALA A 14 12.35 15.25 2.60
N PRO A 15 12.50 13.95 2.30
CA PRO A 15 12.67 12.92 3.32
C PRO A 15 13.92 13.22 4.16
N PRO A 16 13.97 12.80 5.44
CA PRO A 16 15.06 13.19 6.33
C PRO A 16 16.38 12.64 5.81
N VAL A 17 17.25 13.52 5.32
CA VAL A 17 18.65 13.21 5.02
C VAL A 17 19.46 13.57 6.26
N LYS A 18 20.15 12.59 6.87
CA LYS A 18 21.07 12.86 7.98
C LYS A 18 22.11 13.90 7.55
N LYS A 19 22.18 15.03 8.28
CA LYS A 19 23.23 16.04 8.09
C LYS A 19 24.61 15.41 8.35
N PRO A 20 25.60 15.58 7.46
CA PRO A 20 26.97 15.16 7.74
C PRO A 20 27.53 16.02 8.88
N LYS A 21 28.18 15.36 9.86
CA LYS A 21 28.89 16.05 10.94
C LYS A 21 30.17 16.69 10.37
N ASN A 22 30.28 18.00 10.62
CA ASN A 22 31.46 18.87 10.67
C ASN A 22 32.19 19.23 9.35
N HIS A 23 32.07 20.52 9.02
CA HIS A 23 33.03 21.46 8.45
C HIS A 23 34.17 20.93 7.56
N SER A 24 33.95 20.91 6.24
CA SER A 24 34.84 21.53 5.21
C SER A 24 34.45 21.14 3.77
N THR A 25 33.16 21.13 3.40
CA THR A 25 32.76 20.60 2.08
C THR A 25 31.56 21.32 1.46
N ILE A 26 31.72 22.61 1.19
CA ILE A 26 30.70 23.39 0.44
C ILE A 26 30.81 23.12 -1.07
N GLN A 27 31.93 22.60 -1.58
CA GLN A 27 32.11 22.31 -3.02
C GLN A 27 31.71 20.88 -3.47
N ALA A 28 31.53 19.91 -2.56
CA ALA A 28 31.18 18.53 -2.96
C ALA A 28 29.66 18.27 -3.05
N ALA A 29 28.83 19.11 -2.44
CA ALA A 29 27.39 18.89 -2.41
C ALA A 29 26.71 19.17 -3.77
N ASP A 30 27.25 20.10 -4.55
CA ASP A 30 26.70 20.45 -5.86
C ASP A 30 27.23 19.54 -6.98
N SER A 31 28.45 19.01 -6.89
CA SER A 31 28.98 18.04 -7.86
C SER A 31 28.30 16.66 -7.77
N VAL A 32 27.84 16.27 -6.57
CA VAL A 32 27.06 15.03 -6.38
C VAL A 32 25.65 15.12 -6.96
N LYS A 33 25.05 16.33 -7.05
CA LYS A 33 23.73 16.52 -7.69
C LYS A 33 23.79 16.29 -9.20
N GLU A 34 24.89 16.63 -9.85
CA GLU A 34 25.07 16.41 -11.29
C GLU A 34 25.37 14.95 -11.64
N HIS A 35 26.16 14.26 -10.80
CA HIS A 35 26.56 12.87 -11.08
C HIS A 35 25.39 11.87 -11.06
N ASP A 36 24.35 12.11 -10.26
CA ASP A 36 23.17 11.24 -10.20
C ASP A 36 22.05 11.67 -11.17
N ALA A 37 22.18 12.84 -11.81
CA ALA A 37 21.11 13.43 -12.64
C ALA A 37 20.72 12.55 -13.83
N TRP A 38 21.70 11.83 -14.42
CA TRP A 38 21.43 10.91 -15.53
C TRP A 38 20.50 9.76 -15.11
N MET A 39 20.65 9.24 -13.89
CA MET A 39 19.83 8.12 -13.39
C MET A 39 18.37 8.54 -13.27
N TRP A 40 18.10 9.74 -12.72
CA TRP A 40 16.75 10.27 -12.61
C TRP A 40 16.13 10.55 -13.98
N ARG A 41 16.92 11.07 -14.92
CA ARG A 41 16.49 11.25 -16.32
C ARG A 41 16.13 9.94 -17.00
N CYS A 42 16.82 8.84 -16.67
CA CYS A 42 16.47 7.51 -17.18
C CYS A 42 15.22 6.93 -16.50
N LEU A 43 15.15 7.01 -15.17
CA LEU A 43 14.02 6.51 -14.37
C LEU A 43 12.69 7.17 -14.70
N PHE A 44 12.70 8.47 -14.96
CA PHE A 44 11.54 9.28 -15.28
C PHE A 44 11.56 9.77 -16.74
N SER A 45 12.27 9.05 -17.62
CA SER A 45 12.35 9.37 -19.04
C SER A 45 10.96 9.36 -19.69
N PRO A 46 10.69 10.15 -20.75
CA PRO A 46 9.48 9.97 -21.55
C PRO A 46 9.39 8.59 -22.22
N TRP A 47 10.53 7.94 -22.46
CA TRP A 47 10.62 6.66 -23.15
C TRP A 47 10.45 5.48 -22.21
N ILE A 48 9.38 4.69 -22.43
CA ILE A 48 9.04 3.54 -21.59
C ILE A 48 10.16 2.50 -21.49
N ALA A 49 10.85 2.22 -22.62
CA ALA A 49 11.96 1.27 -22.66
C ALA A 49 13.13 1.70 -21.77
N VAL A 50 13.44 3.01 -21.74
CA VAL A 50 14.50 3.57 -20.89
C VAL A 50 14.12 3.45 -19.42
N ARG A 51 12.89 3.81 -19.05
CA ARG A 51 12.39 3.65 -17.67
C ARG A 51 12.43 2.21 -17.22
N ALA A 52 11.96 1.28 -18.07
CA ALA A 52 11.95 -0.15 -17.78
C ALA A 52 13.36 -0.72 -17.58
N ALA A 53 14.32 -0.34 -18.43
CA ALA A 53 15.71 -0.75 -18.29
C ALA A 53 16.35 -0.19 -17.02
N ALA A 54 16.17 1.11 -16.74
CA ALA A 54 16.68 1.75 -15.53
C ALA A 54 16.12 1.11 -14.24
N ALA A 55 14.81 0.87 -14.21
CA ALA A 55 14.14 0.19 -13.10
C ALA A 55 14.70 -1.22 -12.86
N LYS A 56 14.90 -2.01 -13.93
CA LYS A 56 15.50 -3.35 -13.85
C LYS A 56 16.92 -3.31 -13.28
N ILE A 57 17.75 -2.37 -13.74
CA ILE A 57 19.12 -2.19 -13.24
C ILE A 57 19.10 -1.89 -11.74
N ILE A 58 18.25 -0.96 -11.30
CA ILE A 58 18.16 -0.57 -9.88
C ILE A 58 17.70 -1.73 -9.00
N VAL A 59 16.75 -2.55 -9.45
CA VAL A 59 16.34 -3.77 -8.76
C VAL A 59 17.50 -4.78 -8.68
N ALA A 60 18.22 -4.99 -9.77
CA ALA A 60 19.37 -5.90 -9.81
C ALA A 60 20.51 -5.45 -8.88
N VAL A 61 20.78 -4.14 -8.84
CA VAL A 61 21.76 -3.52 -7.93
C VAL A 61 21.32 -3.69 -6.48
N ALA A 62 20.05 -3.48 -6.18
CA ALA A 62 19.51 -3.64 -4.83
C ALA A 62 19.58 -5.09 -4.31
N ALA A 63 19.56 -6.08 -5.21
CA ALA A 63 19.72 -7.49 -4.87
C ALA A 63 21.16 -7.89 -4.54
N GLN A 64 22.16 -7.07 -4.89
CA GLN A 64 23.56 -7.38 -4.60
C GLN A 64 23.90 -7.20 -3.10
N PRO A 65 24.70 -8.10 -2.52
CA PRO A 65 25.15 -7.95 -1.13
C PRO A 65 25.93 -6.64 -0.96
N GLY A 66 25.63 -5.91 0.13
CA GLY A 66 26.27 -4.62 0.43
C GLY A 66 25.66 -3.40 -0.26
N HIS A 67 24.69 -3.55 -1.17
CA HIS A 67 24.06 -2.43 -1.89
C HIS A 67 22.72 -1.97 -1.30
N LEU A 68 22.37 -2.46 -0.11
CA LEU A 68 21.17 -2.05 0.62
C LEU A 68 21.10 -0.53 0.84
N GLY A 69 22.23 0.12 1.13
CA GLY A 69 22.28 1.58 1.31
C GLY A 69 21.93 2.35 0.05
N THR A 70 22.44 1.90 -1.10
CA THR A 70 22.13 2.47 -2.42
C THR A 70 20.66 2.30 -2.75
N ALA A 71 20.10 1.10 -2.55
CA ALA A 71 18.68 0.82 -2.78
C ALA A 71 17.76 1.74 -1.97
N VAL A 72 18.07 1.92 -0.67
CA VAL A 72 17.34 2.85 0.21
C VAL A 72 17.48 4.30 -0.27
N SER A 73 18.69 4.72 -0.64
CA SER A 73 18.94 6.08 -1.14
C SER A 73 18.13 6.38 -2.42
N VAL A 74 18.08 5.43 -3.35
CA VAL A 74 17.33 5.57 -4.61
C VAL A 74 15.83 5.69 -4.33
N ILE A 75 15.27 4.88 -3.42
CA ILE A 75 13.85 5.00 -3.04
C ILE A 75 13.58 6.36 -2.39
N LEU A 76 14.35 6.73 -1.37
CA LEU A 76 14.11 7.96 -0.62
C LEU A 76 14.25 9.21 -1.49
N ARG A 77 15.21 9.25 -2.43
CA ARG A 77 15.37 10.40 -3.33
C ARG A 77 14.40 10.37 -4.52
N GLY A 78 14.04 9.20 -5.01
CA GLY A 78 13.16 9.06 -6.17
C GLY A 78 11.70 9.36 -5.89
N LEU A 79 11.21 9.05 -4.68
CA LEU A 79 9.81 9.27 -4.32
C LEU A 79 9.38 10.74 -4.39
N PRO A 80 10.14 11.72 -3.84
CA PRO A 80 9.84 13.13 -4.05
C PRO A 80 9.83 13.55 -5.53
N ILE A 81 10.76 13.02 -6.34
CA ILE A 81 10.79 13.33 -7.78
C ILE A 81 9.53 12.78 -8.47
N ALA A 82 9.10 11.57 -8.11
CA ALA A 82 7.87 10.98 -8.62
C ALA A 82 6.61 11.79 -8.27
N SER A 83 6.65 12.65 -7.24
CA SER A 83 5.51 13.52 -6.87
C SER A 83 5.34 14.74 -7.78
N VAL A 84 6.38 15.13 -8.53
CA VAL A 84 6.36 16.31 -9.41
C VAL A 84 6.35 15.95 -10.90
N VAL A 85 6.72 14.71 -11.24
CA VAL A 85 6.74 14.20 -12.60
C VAL A 85 5.34 13.70 -13.00
N PRO A 86 4.93 13.78 -14.29
CA PRO A 86 3.66 13.23 -14.75
C PRO A 86 3.48 11.76 -14.37
N ALA A 87 2.29 11.38 -13.89
CA ALA A 87 1.99 10.04 -13.39
C ALA A 87 2.30 8.92 -14.42
N ALA A 88 2.13 9.19 -15.72
CA ALA A 88 2.47 8.24 -16.80
C ALA A 88 3.96 7.83 -16.84
N MET A 89 4.85 8.60 -16.21
CA MET A 89 6.29 8.33 -16.18
C MET A 89 6.75 7.65 -14.88
N THR A 90 5.88 7.43 -13.90
CA THR A 90 6.30 6.96 -12.56
C THR A 90 6.12 5.45 -12.35
N ASP A 91 5.31 4.77 -13.16
CA ASP A 91 4.97 3.34 -13.02
C ASP A 91 6.19 2.42 -12.81
N HIS A 92 7.20 2.51 -13.68
CA HIS A 92 8.38 1.64 -13.60
C HIS A 92 9.21 1.92 -12.33
N PHE A 93 9.30 3.18 -11.90
CA PHE A 93 9.97 3.53 -10.65
C PHE A 93 9.24 2.94 -9.45
N PHE A 94 7.91 3.09 -9.38
CA PHE A 94 7.13 2.51 -8.28
C PHE A 94 7.20 0.99 -8.29
N ARG A 95 7.10 0.33 -9.45
CA ARG A 95 7.29 -1.13 -9.55
C ARG A 95 8.65 -1.56 -8.97
N ALA A 96 9.74 -0.86 -9.31
CA ALA A 96 11.05 -1.11 -8.73
C ALA A 96 11.07 -0.87 -7.21
N ALA A 97 10.49 0.24 -6.73
CA ALA A 97 10.42 0.57 -5.31
C ALA A 97 9.65 -0.49 -4.51
N HIS A 98 8.55 -1.03 -5.05
CA HIS A 98 7.80 -2.13 -4.46
C HIS A 98 8.64 -3.40 -4.41
N THR A 99 9.25 -3.82 -5.52
CA THR A 99 10.11 -5.01 -5.57
C THR A 99 11.26 -4.92 -4.56
N ILE A 100 11.92 -3.78 -4.49
CA ILE A 100 13.02 -3.54 -3.56
C ILE A 100 12.52 -3.59 -2.11
N THR A 101 11.40 -2.92 -1.80
CA THR A 101 10.82 -2.91 -0.45
C THR A 101 10.31 -4.29 -0.02
N SER A 102 9.90 -5.14 -0.97
CA SER A 102 9.55 -6.54 -0.71
C SER A 102 10.77 -7.46 -0.51
N GLY A 103 11.99 -7.00 -0.77
CA GLY A 103 13.22 -7.80 -0.70
C GLY A 103 13.65 -8.27 0.70
N GLY A 104 12.94 -7.91 1.77
CA GLY A 104 13.13 -8.49 3.10
C GLY A 104 12.88 -7.54 4.28
N PRO A 105 12.99 -8.02 5.53
CA PRO A 105 12.73 -7.21 6.72
C PRO A 105 13.78 -6.10 6.94
N ASN A 106 15.03 -6.33 6.51
CA ASN A 106 16.15 -5.40 6.71
C ASN A 106 15.93 -4.07 5.96
N ILE A 107 15.48 -4.14 4.70
CA ILE A 107 15.20 -2.93 3.92
C ILE A 107 14.01 -2.16 4.46
N LYS A 108 12.93 -2.86 4.83
CA LYS A 108 11.77 -2.25 5.50
C LYS A 108 12.17 -1.59 6.82
N ALA A 109 13.05 -2.20 7.61
CA ALA A 109 13.55 -1.62 8.85
C ALA A 109 14.35 -0.33 8.60
N ARG A 110 15.24 -0.35 7.60
CA ARG A 110 16.03 0.83 7.24
C ARG A 110 15.15 1.97 6.71
N LEU A 111 14.25 1.69 5.76
CA LEU A 111 13.29 2.67 5.25
C LEU A 111 12.40 3.25 6.35
N TYR A 112 11.95 2.41 7.30
CA TYR A 112 11.17 2.86 8.44
C TYR A 112 11.99 3.80 9.34
N SER A 113 13.24 3.44 9.65
CA SER A 113 14.13 4.26 10.50
C SER A 113 14.49 5.60 9.87
N GLU A 114 14.50 5.69 8.54
CA GLU A 114 14.67 6.93 7.79
C GLU A 114 13.32 7.70 7.63
N GLY A 115 12.27 7.34 8.39
CA GLY A 115 11.03 8.11 8.44
C GLY A 115 10.12 8.00 7.20
N LEU A 116 10.34 7.01 6.31
CA LEU A 116 9.57 6.90 5.07
C LEU A 116 8.05 6.82 5.30
N HIS A 117 7.60 6.12 6.33
CA HIS A 117 6.18 5.99 6.67
C HIS A 117 5.52 7.34 6.98
N VAL A 118 6.22 8.23 7.69
CA VAL A 118 5.76 9.59 8.01
C VAL A 118 5.68 10.44 6.74
N TRP A 119 6.69 10.33 5.87
CA TRP A 119 6.69 11.05 4.59
C TRP A 119 5.55 10.57 3.68
N LEU A 120 5.39 9.24 3.53
CA LEU A 120 4.35 8.64 2.69
C LEU A 120 2.95 9.08 3.11
N ILE A 121 2.62 9.04 4.42
CA ILE A 121 1.27 9.43 4.85
C ILE A 121 0.99 10.91 4.58
N LYS A 122 2.00 11.79 4.67
CA LYS A 122 1.85 13.21 4.35
C LYS A 122 1.58 13.42 2.86
N VAL A 123 2.32 12.70 1.99
CA VAL A 123 2.11 12.80 0.54
C VAL A 123 0.77 12.21 0.13
N ILE A 124 0.37 11.07 0.71
CA ILE A 124 -0.96 10.48 0.51
C ILE A 124 -2.04 11.48 0.92
N TYR A 125 -1.92 12.13 2.07
CA TYR A 125 -2.86 13.16 2.52
C TYR A 125 -2.97 14.31 1.52
N LYS A 126 -1.82 14.85 1.07
CA LYS A 126 -1.79 15.95 0.08
C LYS A 126 -2.46 15.54 -1.23
N GLU A 127 -2.19 14.32 -1.69
CA GLU A 127 -2.73 13.79 -2.93
C GLU A 127 -4.25 13.54 -2.83
N CYS A 128 -4.73 12.97 -1.72
CA CYS A 128 -6.18 12.81 -1.47
C CYS A 128 -6.90 14.17 -1.43
N LYS A 129 -6.28 15.17 -0.79
CA LYS A 129 -6.82 16.54 -0.75
C LYS A 129 -6.90 17.15 -2.16
N ARG A 130 -5.80 17.12 -2.91
CA ARG A 130 -5.73 17.60 -4.30
C ARG A 130 -6.81 16.95 -5.17
N MET A 131 -6.96 15.63 -5.07
CA MET A 131 -7.96 14.88 -5.83
C MET A 131 -9.40 15.29 -5.49
N HIS A 132 -9.68 15.58 -4.22
CA HIS A 132 -10.99 16.09 -3.80
C HIS A 132 -11.25 17.51 -4.35
N GLU A 133 -10.25 18.38 -4.38
CA GLU A 133 -10.35 19.75 -4.92
C GLU A 133 -10.52 19.74 -6.45
N GLU A 134 -9.76 18.93 -7.17
CA GLU A 134 -9.82 18.80 -8.63
C GLU A 134 -11.16 18.26 -9.10
N GLU A 135 -11.79 17.35 -8.35
CA GLU A 135 -13.12 16.85 -8.69
C GLU A 135 -14.19 17.95 -8.68
N GLN A 136 -14.04 18.98 -7.86
CA GLN A 136 -14.98 20.12 -7.84
C GLN A 136 -14.87 20.99 -9.10
N GLN A 137 -13.74 20.94 -9.80
CA GLN A 137 -13.42 21.85 -10.91
C GLN A 137 -13.40 21.15 -12.28
N GLU A 138 -13.11 19.85 -12.31
CA GLU A 138 -12.81 19.12 -13.53
C GLU A 138 -13.89 18.10 -13.88
N THR A 139 -14.47 18.22 -15.09
CA THR A 139 -15.52 17.34 -15.61
C THR A 139 -14.99 16.23 -16.53
N SER A 140 -13.67 16.16 -16.74
CA SER A 140 -13.05 15.19 -17.65
C SER A 140 -12.88 13.81 -16.99
N MET A 141 -13.12 12.74 -17.75
CA MET A 141 -12.95 11.35 -17.29
C MET A 141 -11.57 10.81 -17.67
N ASP A 142 -10.55 11.12 -16.88
CA ASP A 142 -9.25 10.46 -16.98
C ASP A 142 -9.25 9.12 -16.21
N HIS A 143 -9.14 8.00 -16.92
CA HIS A 143 -9.07 6.67 -16.33
C HIS A 143 -7.79 6.41 -15.52
N SER A 144 -6.74 7.21 -15.71
CA SER A 144 -5.49 7.14 -14.95
C SER A 144 -5.54 7.94 -13.64
N PHE A 145 -6.65 8.62 -13.36
CA PHE A 145 -6.85 9.36 -12.11
C PHE A 145 -6.68 8.46 -10.88
N GLY A 146 -5.88 8.92 -9.91
CA GLY A 146 -5.57 8.19 -8.69
C GLY A 146 -4.51 7.09 -8.82
N THR A 147 -3.90 6.89 -10.00
CA THR A 147 -2.82 5.89 -10.17
C THR A 147 -1.59 6.19 -9.32
N LEU A 148 -1.15 7.46 -9.26
CA LEU A 148 -0.02 7.88 -8.43
C LEU A 148 -0.31 7.68 -6.94
N LEU A 149 -1.49 8.10 -6.47
CA LEU A 149 -1.96 7.85 -5.11
C LEU A 149 -1.88 6.36 -4.76
N ARG A 150 -2.41 5.51 -5.65
CA ARG A 150 -2.40 4.05 -5.45
C ARG A 150 -0.99 3.53 -5.20
N SER A 151 0.01 3.96 -5.98
CA SER A 151 1.39 3.51 -5.78
C SER A 151 1.96 3.94 -4.42
N TYR A 152 1.67 5.15 -3.95
CA TYR A 152 2.06 5.58 -2.60
C TYR A 152 1.36 4.77 -1.49
N VAL A 153 0.05 4.55 -1.63
CA VAL A 153 -0.74 3.77 -0.66
C VAL A 153 -0.25 2.33 -0.58
N GLU A 154 -0.02 1.68 -1.73
CA GLU A 154 0.53 0.32 -1.78
C GLU A 154 1.91 0.27 -1.10
N LEU A 155 2.74 1.31 -1.24
CA LEU A 155 4.09 1.34 -0.65
C LEU A 155 4.03 1.54 0.87
N LEU A 156 3.14 2.41 1.34
CA LEU A 156 2.89 2.60 2.78
C LEU A 156 2.36 1.30 3.40
N CYS A 157 1.38 0.66 2.75
CA CYS A 157 0.86 -0.63 3.20
C CYS A 157 1.96 -1.69 3.21
N LEU A 158 2.80 -1.79 2.17
CA LEU A 158 3.91 -2.75 2.11
C LEU A 158 4.94 -2.55 3.23
N LEU A 159 5.23 -1.30 3.57
CA LEU A 159 6.16 -0.94 4.65
C LEU A 159 5.61 -1.30 6.04
N LEU A 160 4.30 -1.16 6.23
CA LEU A 160 3.60 -1.34 7.51
C LEU A 160 2.86 -2.68 7.64
N THR A 161 2.98 -3.57 6.66
CA THR A 161 2.36 -4.91 6.66
C THR A 161 3.44 -5.98 6.58
N GLY A 162 3.34 -6.99 7.44
CA GLY A 162 4.33 -8.04 7.59
C GLY A 162 4.23 -8.73 8.96
N GLY A 163 5.33 -9.34 9.39
CA GLY A 163 5.42 -10.10 10.64
C GLY A 163 5.40 -9.23 11.91
N GLY A 164 5.87 -9.79 13.02
CA GLY A 164 5.80 -9.15 14.35
C GLY A 164 6.49 -7.78 14.43
N ILE A 165 7.60 -7.59 13.71
CA ILE A 165 8.36 -6.33 13.67
C ILE A 165 7.52 -5.22 13.02
N GLU A 166 6.80 -5.52 11.93
CA GLU A 166 5.90 -4.57 11.28
C GLU A 166 4.70 -4.21 12.17
N SER A 167 4.19 -5.13 12.99
CA SER A 167 3.17 -4.83 13.99
C SER A 167 3.67 -3.84 15.07
N MET A 168 4.92 -4.00 15.52
CA MET A 168 5.56 -3.05 16.46
C MET A 168 5.77 -1.68 15.81
N LYS A 169 6.24 -1.64 14.56
CA LYS A 169 6.39 -0.41 13.77
C LYS A 169 5.05 0.30 13.57
N LEU A 170 3.99 -0.43 13.26
CA LEU A 170 2.64 0.14 13.12
C LEU A 170 2.19 0.82 14.41
N LYS A 171 2.44 0.17 15.57
CA LYS A 171 2.15 0.74 16.89
C LYS A 171 2.94 2.02 17.14
N ALA A 172 4.24 2.03 16.83
CA ALA A 172 5.11 3.19 17.01
C ALA A 172 4.79 4.34 16.04
N ALA A 173 4.32 4.03 14.83
CA ALA A 173 3.94 5.02 13.82
C ALA A 173 2.59 5.69 14.11
N ARG A 174 1.73 5.06 14.92
CA ARG A 174 0.34 5.48 15.18
C ARG A 174 0.20 6.97 15.40
N ASP A 175 1.00 7.55 16.28
CA ASP A 175 0.85 8.95 16.69
C ASP A 175 1.12 9.93 15.53
N HIS A 176 1.92 9.53 14.54
CA HIS A 176 2.23 10.34 13.36
C HIS A 176 1.31 10.08 12.17
N ILE A 177 0.73 8.87 12.07
CA ILE A 177 -0.03 8.45 10.88
C ILE A 177 -1.55 8.52 11.09
N LEU A 178 -2.06 8.39 12.32
CA LEU A 178 -3.48 8.18 12.57
C LEU A 178 -4.36 9.34 12.06
N VAL A 179 -4.03 10.57 12.42
CA VAL A 179 -4.82 11.75 12.04
C VAL A 179 -4.75 11.99 10.52
N PRO A 180 -3.57 12.04 9.88
CA PRO A 180 -3.49 12.17 8.43
C PRO A 180 -4.18 11.02 7.68
N LEU A 181 -4.14 9.79 8.22
CA LEU A 181 -4.81 8.63 7.65
C LEU A 181 -6.33 8.75 7.71
N LEU A 182 -6.89 9.14 8.86
CA LEU A 182 -8.31 9.44 9.03
C LEU A 182 -8.77 10.48 8.00
N GLN A 183 -8.05 11.59 7.89
CA GLN A 183 -8.38 12.67 6.96
C GLN A 183 -8.27 12.24 5.49
N SER A 184 -7.23 11.47 5.14
CA SER A 184 -7.05 10.91 3.80
C SER A 184 -8.20 9.99 3.40
N THR A 185 -8.66 9.14 4.33
CA THR A 185 -9.83 8.29 4.12
C THR A 185 -11.09 9.11 3.88
N ILE A 186 -11.31 10.19 4.65
CA ILE A 186 -12.47 11.06 4.48
C ILE A 186 -12.44 11.78 3.13
N PHE A 187 -11.29 12.36 2.73
CA PHE A 187 -11.15 12.98 1.42
C PHE A 187 -11.49 12.02 0.27
N LEU A 188 -11.01 10.77 0.32
CA LEU A 188 -11.35 9.79 -0.72
C LEU A 188 -12.81 9.35 -0.69
N LYS A 189 -13.46 9.27 0.48
CA LYS A 189 -14.92 9.03 0.55
C LYS A 189 -15.71 10.14 -0.14
N ARG A 190 -15.17 11.35 -0.16
CA ARG A 190 -15.74 12.53 -0.83
C ARG A 190 -15.42 12.62 -2.33
N VAL A 191 -14.65 11.68 -2.90
CA VAL A 191 -14.45 11.58 -4.35
C VAL A 191 -15.62 10.80 -4.96
N LEU A 192 -16.58 11.48 -5.58
CA LEU A 192 -17.88 10.92 -6.00
C LEU A 192 -18.00 10.64 -7.51
N LEU A 193 -17.47 11.53 -8.34
CA LEU A 193 -17.58 11.52 -9.80
C LEU A 193 -16.47 10.67 -10.46
N ARG A 194 -15.22 10.77 -9.98
CA ARG A 194 -14.04 10.14 -10.61
C ARG A 194 -13.58 8.87 -9.88
N ARG A 195 -14.49 7.95 -9.61
CA ARG A 195 -14.21 6.67 -8.92
C ARG A 195 -13.55 5.64 -9.84
N THR A 196 -12.31 5.89 -10.23
CA THR A 196 -11.51 4.89 -10.96
C THR A 196 -11.20 3.69 -10.05
N ARG A 197 -10.80 2.57 -10.65
CA ARG A 197 -10.30 1.39 -9.90
C ARG A 197 -9.13 1.74 -8.98
N ALA A 198 -8.30 2.73 -9.35
CA ALA A 198 -7.16 3.14 -8.55
C ALA A 198 -7.59 3.93 -7.30
N VAL A 199 -8.57 4.83 -7.44
CA VAL A 199 -9.18 5.57 -6.32
C VAL A 199 -9.81 4.59 -5.33
N GLU A 200 -10.63 3.66 -5.83
CA GLU A 200 -11.37 2.73 -4.98
C GLU A 200 -10.44 1.75 -4.25
N ALA A 201 -9.40 1.23 -4.94
CA ALA A 201 -8.38 0.39 -4.31
C ALA A 201 -7.60 1.14 -3.22
N SER A 202 -7.31 2.43 -3.43
CA SER A 202 -6.63 3.28 -2.46
C SER A 202 -7.52 3.53 -1.24
N ARG A 203 -8.79 3.88 -1.45
CA ARG A 203 -9.80 4.08 -0.39
C ARG A 203 -9.92 2.84 0.50
N CYS A 204 -10.17 1.67 -0.10
CA CYS A 204 -10.25 0.40 0.60
C CYS A 204 -8.97 0.09 1.40
N SER A 205 -7.80 0.40 0.84
CA SER A 205 -6.51 0.12 1.50
C SER A 205 -6.24 1.03 2.69
N LEU A 206 -6.56 2.32 2.58
CA LEU A 206 -6.45 3.27 3.68
C LEU A 206 -7.44 2.95 4.80
N GLU A 207 -8.68 2.56 4.49
CA GLU A 207 -9.67 2.13 5.49
C GLU A 207 -9.22 0.87 6.23
N ARG A 208 -8.70 -0.12 5.51
CA ARG A 208 -8.10 -1.32 6.12
C ARG A 208 -6.91 -0.96 7.02
N LEU A 209 -6.05 -0.05 6.58
CA LEU A 209 -4.91 0.41 7.38
C LEU A 209 -5.38 1.17 8.63
N LEU A 210 -6.37 2.04 8.51
CA LEU A 210 -6.93 2.82 9.62
C LEU A 210 -7.46 1.90 10.71
N ARG A 211 -8.27 0.90 10.33
CA ARG A 211 -8.77 -0.14 11.25
C ARG A 211 -7.64 -0.90 11.93
N ARG A 212 -6.59 -1.28 11.19
CA ARG A 212 -5.44 -1.99 11.76
C ARG A 212 -4.65 -1.14 12.76
N VAL A 213 -4.47 0.16 12.48
CA VAL A 213 -3.78 1.10 13.38
C VAL A 213 -4.57 1.32 14.66
N SER A 214 -5.90 1.38 14.58
CA SER A 214 -6.79 1.63 15.71
C SER A 214 -7.25 0.37 16.46
N ALA A 215 -7.04 -0.83 15.92
CA ALA A 215 -7.57 -2.09 16.49
C ALA A 215 -7.23 -2.31 17.99
N LYS A 216 -6.05 -1.89 18.44
CA LYS A 216 -5.63 -2.03 19.86
C LYS A 216 -6.02 -0.85 20.74
N ASP A 217 -6.37 0.28 20.15
CA ASP A 217 -6.72 1.51 20.86
C ASP A 217 -7.76 2.31 20.04
N PRO A 218 -8.99 1.79 19.95
CA PRO A 218 -10.05 2.41 19.17
C PRO A 218 -10.44 3.80 19.70
N LEU A 219 -10.27 4.03 21.00
CA LEU A 219 -10.55 5.31 21.64
C LEU A 219 -9.68 6.44 21.11
N THR A 220 -8.43 6.16 20.73
CA THR A 220 -7.57 7.20 20.15
C THR A 220 -8.02 7.62 18.76
N LEU A 221 -8.56 6.70 17.94
CA LEU A 221 -9.23 7.05 16.68
C LEU A 221 -10.51 7.85 16.95
N MET A 222 -11.32 7.43 17.91
CA MET A 222 -12.56 8.12 18.26
C MET A 222 -12.30 9.55 18.76
N ARG A 223 -11.29 9.76 19.59
CA ARG A 223 -10.88 11.12 20.03
C ARG A 223 -10.46 11.99 18.85
N ALA A 224 -9.65 11.46 17.92
CA ALA A 224 -9.24 12.19 16.72
C ALA A 224 -10.43 12.55 15.81
N ALA A 225 -11.41 11.64 15.70
CA ALA A 225 -12.64 11.87 14.94
C ALA A 225 -13.50 12.97 15.59
N VAL A 226 -13.75 12.90 16.90
CA VAL A 226 -14.52 13.93 17.63
C VAL A 226 -13.85 15.29 17.54
N GLN A 227 -12.53 15.37 17.75
CA GLN A 227 -11.77 16.62 17.57
C GLN A 227 -11.87 17.17 16.14
N SER A 228 -12.03 16.30 15.14
CA SER A 228 -12.21 16.71 13.74
C SER A 228 -13.62 17.28 13.49
N LEU A 229 -14.65 16.83 14.21
CA LEU A 229 -16.01 17.39 14.12
C LEU A 229 -16.06 18.84 14.60
N ASP A 230 -15.38 19.14 15.71
CA ASP A 230 -15.32 20.50 16.27
C ASP A 230 -14.62 21.50 15.33
N ALA A 231 -13.80 21.00 14.39
CA ALA A 231 -12.94 21.81 13.54
C ALA A 231 -13.49 22.03 12.11
N ILE A 232 -14.65 21.46 11.78
CA ILE A 232 -15.22 21.41 10.42
C ILE A 232 -16.71 21.74 10.45
N ASP A 233 -17.13 22.70 9.63
CA ASP A 233 -18.54 23.08 9.46
C ASP A 233 -19.23 22.37 8.28
N ASP A 234 -18.47 21.72 7.39
CA ASP A 234 -19.01 21.00 6.23
C ASP A 234 -19.76 19.72 6.66
N LEU A 235 -21.09 19.75 6.57
CA LEU A 235 -21.97 18.67 7.01
C LEU A 235 -21.69 17.31 6.34
N ASN A 236 -21.26 17.32 5.08
CA ASN A 236 -20.93 16.09 4.36
C ASN A 236 -19.66 15.42 4.93
N THR A 237 -18.64 16.23 5.25
CA THR A 237 -17.44 15.78 5.97
C THR A 237 -17.79 15.29 7.37
N GLN A 238 -18.64 16.03 8.09
CA GLN A 238 -19.12 15.60 9.41
C GLN A 238 -19.81 14.24 9.33
N ALA A 239 -20.66 14.00 8.32
CA ALA A 239 -21.32 12.70 8.11
C ALA A 239 -20.30 11.56 7.90
N HIS A 240 -19.24 11.79 7.13
CA HIS A 240 -18.17 10.80 6.95
C HIS A 240 -17.36 10.57 8.24
N ILE A 241 -17.12 11.61 9.04
CA ILE A 241 -16.46 11.47 10.34
C ILE A 241 -17.34 10.67 11.31
N VAL A 242 -18.64 10.96 11.36
CA VAL A 242 -19.61 10.20 12.15
C VAL A 242 -19.66 8.75 11.70
N SER A 243 -19.62 8.47 10.39
CA SER A 243 -19.50 7.09 9.88
C SER A 243 -18.26 6.38 10.46
N VAL A 244 -17.11 7.03 10.55
CA VAL A 244 -15.93 6.42 11.19
C VAL A 244 -16.15 6.15 12.68
N ILE A 245 -16.84 7.04 13.39
CA ILE A 245 -17.18 6.83 14.82
C ILE A 245 -18.12 5.62 14.95
N LEU A 246 -19.13 5.52 14.08
CA LEU A 246 -20.07 4.39 14.07
C LEU A 246 -19.35 3.06 13.75
N ASP A 247 -18.43 3.06 12.79
CA ASP A 247 -17.60 1.89 12.45
C ASP A 247 -16.74 1.42 13.64
N VAL A 248 -16.36 2.34 14.53
CA VAL A 248 -15.60 2.01 15.76
C VAL A 248 -16.52 1.52 16.88
N LEU A 249 -17.70 2.12 17.04
CA LEU A 249 -18.68 1.77 18.08
C LEU A 249 -19.38 0.44 17.80
N ASN A 250 -19.66 0.18 16.52
CA ASN A 250 -20.26 -1.05 16.04
C ASN A 250 -19.40 -1.58 14.88
N PRO A 251 -18.23 -2.17 15.18
CA PRO A 251 -17.41 -2.77 14.14
C PRO A 251 -18.27 -3.81 13.43
N GLU A 252 -18.49 -3.63 12.12
CA GLU A 252 -19.26 -4.58 11.31
C GLU A 252 -18.85 -6.00 11.72
N GLN A 253 -19.75 -6.73 12.38
CA GLN A 253 -19.68 -8.17 12.43
C GLN A 253 -19.99 -8.60 11.00
N LYS A 254 -18.98 -8.54 10.12
CA LYS A 254 -19.05 -9.33 8.90
C LYS A 254 -19.06 -10.77 9.37
N GLU A 255 -20.25 -11.33 9.51
CA GLU A 255 -20.43 -12.77 9.38
C GLU A 255 -19.63 -13.16 8.13
N GLU A 256 -18.72 -14.12 8.27
CA GLU A 256 -18.04 -14.66 7.09
C GLU A 256 -19.14 -15.18 6.18
N GLU A 257 -19.41 -14.48 5.07
CA GLU A 257 -20.46 -14.88 4.16
C GLU A 257 -20.08 -16.27 3.63
N ASP A 258 -20.88 -17.28 3.99
CA ASP A 258 -20.75 -18.62 3.46
C ASP A 258 -20.87 -18.56 1.94
N PHE A 259 -19.81 -18.93 1.24
CA PHE A 259 -19.81 -19.02 -0.22
C PHE A 259 -19.62 -20.48 -0.65
N HIS A 260 -20.07 -20.78 -1.86
CA HIS A 260 -19.95 -22.13 -2.41
C HIS A 260 -18.69 -22.25 -3.27
N ILE A 261 -17.94 -23.34 -3.09
CA ILE A 261 -16.71 -23.66 -3.81
C ILE A 261 -17.03 -24.80 -4.78
N GLN A 262 -16.83 -24.53 -6.06
CA GLN A 262 -17.00 -25.49 -7.14
C GLN A 262 -15.62 -26.00 -7.59
N ILE A 263 -15.41 -27.31 -7.48
CA ILE A 263 -14.16 -27.96 -7.89
C ILE A 263 -14.44 -28.79 -9.15
N GLU A 264 -13.81 -28.43 -10.26
CA GLU A 264 -13.95 -29.13 -11.54
C GLU A 264 -12.65 -29.83 -11.91
N LYS A 265 -12.76 -31.04 -12.45
CA LYS A 265 -11.62 -31.76 -13.00
C LYS A 265 -11.49 -31.41 -14.48
N ASP A 266 -10.26 -31.20 -14.94
CA ASP A 266 -10.00 -31.14 -16.37
C ASP A 266 -10.24 -32.53 -16.99
N PRO A 267 -11.02 -32.65 -18.08
CA PRO A 267 -11.22 -33.94 -18.77
C PRO A 267 -9.93 -34.68 -19.14
N ALA A 268 -8.84 -33.96 -19.41
CA ALA A 268 -7.54 -34.56 -19.72
C ALA A 268 -6.85 -35.22 -18.51
N GLN A 269 -7.33 -34.95 -17.30
CA GLN A 269 -6.76 -35.47 -16.04
C GLN A 269 -7.54 -36.68 -15.50
N GLU A 270 -8.63 -37.13 -16.14
CA GLU A 270 -9.44 -38.27 -15.67
C GLU A 270 -8.65 -39.58 -15.59
N ASP A 271 -7.67 -39.77 -16.49
CA ASP A 271 -6.82 -40.97 -16.51
C ASP A 271 -5.86 -41.03 -15.31
N PHE A 272 -5.50 -39.87 -14.75
CA PHE A 272 -4.50 -39.74 -13.67
C PHE A 272 -5.13 -39.48 -12.29
N LEU A 273 -6.30 -38.84 -12.25
CA LEU A 273 -7.02 -38.46 -11.03
C LEU A 273 -8.27 -39.32 -10.85
N GLN A 274 -8.06 -40.62 -10.59
CA GLN A 274 -9.15 -41.57 -10.36
C GLN A 274 -9.88 -41.23 -9.05
N GLY A 275 -11.22 -41.16 -9.10
CA GLY A 275 -12.06 -40.81 -7.94
C GLY A 275 -13.11 -39.74 -8.25
N ARG A 276 -14.06 -39.51 -7.34
CA ARG A 276 -15.15 -38.55 -7.54
C ARG A 276 -15.28 -37.61 -6.34
N MET A 277 -15.27 -36.31 -6.60
CA MET A 277 -15.58 -35.29 -5.61
C MET A 277 -17.09 -35.29 -5.35
N THR A 278 -17.54 -35.98 -4.30
CA THR A 278 -18.97 -36.03 -3.93
C THR A 278 -19.34 -34.81 -3.09
N GLY A 279 -20.51 -34.22 -3.34
CA GLY A 279 -20.97 -33.02 -2.60
C GLY A 279 -20.55 -31.67 -3.18
N ASN A 280 -20.08 -31.64 -4.43
CA ASN A 280 -19.83 -30.41 -5.18
C ASN A 280 -21.16 -29.78 -5.66
N PRO A 281 -21.41 -28.47 -5.50
CA PRO A 281 -20.55 -27.46 -4.87
C PRO A 281 -20.59 -27.51 -3.35
N TYR A 282 -19.42 -27.31 -2.73
CA TYR A 282 -19.22 -27.37 -1.28
C TYR A 282 -19.41 -26.00 -0.63
N LYS A 283 -19.68 -25.93 0.67
CA LYS A 283 -19.65 -24.67 1.42
C LYS A 283 -18.24 -24.33 1.88
N SER A 284 -17.90 -23.05 1.97
CA SER A 284 -16.64 -22.57 2.54
C SER A 284 -16.42 -23.02 4.00
N THR A 285 -17.50 -23.32 4.72
CA THR A 285 -17.50 -23.85 6.09
C THR A 285 -17.42 -25.37 6.18
N ASP A 286 -17.44 -26.09 5.06
CA ASP A 286 -17.30 -27.55 5.06
C ASP A 286 -15.89 -27.97 5.51
N VAL A 287 -15.81 -29.11 6.20
CA VAL A 287 -14.56 -29.62 6.77
C VAL A 287 -13.51 -29.82 5.67
N GLY A 288 -12.39 -29.10 5.81
CA GLY A 288 -11.26 -29.19 4.89
C GLY A 288 -11.34 -28.27 3.67
N LEU A 289 -12.25 -27.29 3.62
CA LEU A 289 -12.32 -26.27 2.55
C LEU A 289 -11.72 -24.91 2.87
N GLY A 290 -11.03 -24.78 4.00
CA GLY A 290 -10.31 -23.57 4.35
C GLY A 290 -9.54 -23.71 5.65
N PRO A 291 -8.78 -22.66 6.02
CA PRO A 291 -8.75 -21.34 5.38
C PRO A 291 -7.74 -21.18 4.22
N LEU A 292 -6.93 -22.19 3.90
CA LEU A 292 -5.87 -22.11 2.87
C LEU A 292 -6.21 -22.95 1.64
N MET A 293 -5.67 -22.59 0.47
CA MET A 293 -5.77 -23.41 -0.76
C MET A 293 -5.21 -24.84 -0.58
N ARG A 294 -4.24 -25.00 0.33
CA ARG A 294 -3.72 -26.31 0.72
C ARG A 294 -4.79 -27.20 1.35
N ASP A 295 -5.74 -26.64 2.10
CA ASP A 295 -6.80 -27.42 2.73
C ASP A 295 -7.72 -28.01 1.66
N ILE A 296 -8.07 -27.19 0.65
CA ILE A 296 -8.81 -27.60 -0.54
C ILE A 296 -8.06 -28.70 -1.30
N LYS A 297 -6.75 -28.52 -1.57
CA LYS A 297 -5.90 -29.55 -2.17
C LYS A 297 -5.96 -30.86 -1.38
N ASN A 298 -5.76 -30.79 -0.06
CA ASN A 298 -5.78 -31.96 0.80
C ASN A 298 -7.16 -32.64 0.84
N LYS A 299 -8.26 -31.90 0.68
CA LYS A 299 -9.59 -32.49 0.51
C LYS A 299 -9.71 -33.22 -0.82
N ILE A 300 -9.22 -32.65 -1.92
CA ILE A 300 -9.16 -33.32 -3.22
C ILE A 300 -8.37 -34.63 -3.08
N CYS A 301 -7.16 -34.58 -2.50
CA CYS A 301 -6.33 -35.76 -2.29
C CYS A 301 -7.06 -36.86 -1.50
N ARG A 302 -7.80 -36.50 -0.44
CA ARG A 302 -8.54 -37.45 0.39
C ARG A 302 -9.71 -38.09 -0.37
N ASP A 303 -10.51 -37.27 -1.04
CA ASP A 303 -11.74 -37.70 -1.71
C ASP A 303 -11.46 -38.46 -3.02
N THR A 304 -10.26 -38.32 -3.59
CA THR A 304 -9.79 -39.08 -4.75
C THR A 304 -8.67 -40.06 -4.43
N GLU A 305 -8.50 -40.45 -3.16
CA GLU A 305 -7.56 -41.48 -2.71
C GLU A 305 -6.06 -41.24 -3.04
N MET A 306 -5.67 -39.99 -3.32
CA MET A 306 -4.29 -39.58 -3.58
C MET A 306 -3.53 -39.22 -2.29
N ILE A 307 -3.56 -40.13 -1.31
CA ILE A 307 -3.07 -39.90 0.05
C ILE A 307 -1.57 -39.51 0.06
N ALA A 308 -0.78 -40.06 -0.86
CA ALA A 308 0.66 -39.79 -0.97
C ALA A 308 1.00 -38.32 -1.31
N LEU A 309 0.07 -37.56 -1.89
CA LEU A 309 0.26 -36.16 -2.29
C LEU A 309 -0.19 -35.15 -1.22
N MET A 310 -0.69 -35.63 -0.07
CA MET A 310 -1.11 -34.74 1.02
C MET A 310 0.08 -34.06 1.73
N GLU A 311 1.20 -34.77 1.84
CA GLU A 311 2.40 -34.29 2.54
C GLU A 311 3.29 -33.39 1.67
N ASP A 312 3.11 -33.43 0.34
CA ASP A 312 3.81 -32.58 -0.61
C ASP A 312 2.93 -31.39 -1.03
N ASP A 313 3.29 -30.20 -0.54
CA ASP A 313 2.58 -28.96 -0.82
C ASP A 313 2.60 -28.57 -2.30
N ASN A 314 3.56 -29.07 -3.09
CA ASN A 314 3.72 -28.77 -4.51
C ASN A 314 3.42 -29.98 -5.42
N GLY A 315 3.04 -31.13 -4.87
CA GLY A 315 2.92 -32.39 -5.63
C GLY A 315 1.78 -32.44 -6.66
N MET A 316 0.95 -31.40 -6.73
CA MET A 316 -0.18 -31.27 -7.67
C MET A 316 -0.06 -30.07 -8.63
N GLU A 317 1.05 -29.34 -8.60
CA GLU A 317 1.34 -28.23 -9.52
C GLU A 317 1.90 -28.70 -10.87
#